data_AF-A0AAU6GQM3-F1
#
_entry.id   AF-A0AAU6GQM3-F1
#
_cell.length_a   1.000
_cell.length_b   1.000
_cell.length_c   1.000
_cell.angle_alpha   90.00
_cell.angle_beta   90.00
_cell.angle_gamma   90.00
#
_symmetry.space_group_name_H-M   'P 1'
#
loop_
_entity.id
_entity.type
_entity.pdbx_description
1 polymer ?
#
loop_
_entity_poly.entity_id
_entity_poly.type
_entity_poly.pdbx_seq_one_letter_code
_entity_poly.pdbx_strand_id
1 'polypeptide(L)'
;MTVYDVARQLPAIADLRNLCRSLAMLDAILSPDWEDRYYSMNANWADGEEMASMRNGSGNEYSIVFSTAGAYIRGFDHESPMSPYGNDAEPWPGVIDEVPKPFKPFVKEPAFTDEDGVPVVTACLWRGATDDRWHHGTIDFPDRAVDPDGATGLFELLVDRSPEAFQRFAEDYYEVPVDLEAVSQVYALRPLGPELVSLLNPEVSLTGLAQDISEVGYPQPDQESA
;
A
#
# COMPACT_ATOMS: atom_id res chain seq x y z
N MET A 1 6.55 -15.32 -6.72
CA MET A 1 7.65 -14.58 -6.05
C MET A 1 7.40 -14.68 -4.55
N THR A 2 8.31 -14.22 -3.71
CA THR A 2 8.06 -14.14 -2.26
C THR A 2 8.37 -12.75 -1.74
N VAL A 3 8.10 -12.48 -0.47
CA VAL A 3 8.51 -11.26 0.24
C VAL A 3 10.02 -11.01 0.12
N TYR A 4 10.85 -12.06 -0.06
CA TYR A 4 12.28 -11.90 -0.30
C TYR A 4 12.58 -11.23 -1.65
N ASP A 5 11.78 -11.52 -2.68
CA ASP A 5 11.93 -10.91 -4.00
C ASP A 5 11.40 -9.47 -3.99
N VAL A 6 10.31 -9.23 -3.27
CA VAL A 6 9.75 -7.89 -3.06
C VAL A 6 10.76 -6.99 -2.34
N ALA A 7 11.38 -7.48 -1.26
CA ALA A 7 12.39 -6.74 -0.51
C ALA A 7 13.55 -6.21 -1.37
N ARG A 8 13.94 -6.96 -2.41
CA ARG A 8 15.05 -6.59 -3.31
C ARG A 8 14.64 -5.55 -4.36
N GLN A 9 13.34 -5.40 -4.61
CA GLN A 9 12.80 -4.55 -5.67
C GLN A 9 12.16 -3.26 -5.14
N LEU A 10 11.74 -3.25 -3.87
CA LEU A 10 11.16 -2.08 -3.25
C LEU A 10 12.13 -0.88 -3.21
N PRO A 11 11.62 0.34 -3.43
CA PRO A 11 12.47 1.53 -3.52
C PRO A 11 12.82 2.10 -2.14
N ALA A 12 13.42 3.29 -2.09
CA ALA A 12 13.61 4.00 -0.82
C ALA A 12 12.27 4.35 -0.16
N ILE A 13 12.29 4.55 1.16
CA ILE A 13 11.08 4.87 1.95
C ILE A 13 10.34 6.08 1.38
N ALA A 14 11.07 7.13 1.01
CA ALA A 14 10.48 8.35 0.44
C ALA A 14 9.79 8.08 -0.91
N ASP A 15 10.42 7.30 -1.78
CA ASP A 15 9.87 6.95 -3.08
C ASP A 15 8.64 6.05 -2.94
N LEU A 16 8.67 5.08 -2.03
CA LEU A 16 7.53 4.22 -1.74
C LEU A 16 6.35 5.03 -1.18
N ARG A 17 6.62 5.98 -0.28
CA ARG A 17 5.60 6.88 0.26
C ARG A 17 4.96 7.72 -0.84
N ASN A 18 5.75 8.27 -1.75
CA ASN A 18 5.25 9.05 -2.89
C ASN A 18 4.40 8.21 -3.84
N LEU A 19 4.81 6.96 -4.10
CA LEU A 19 4.03 6.00 -4.87
C LEU A 19 2.68 5.71 -4.19
N CYS A 20 2.67 5.47 -2.88
CA CYS A 20 1.42 5.23 -2.15
C CYS A 20 0.47 6.44 -2.23
N ARG A 21 1.00 7.67 -2.17
CA ARG A 21 0.20 8.89 -2.37
C ARG A 21 -0.41 8.95 -3.76
N SER A 22 0.36 8.64 -4.81
CA SER A 22 -0.17 8.63 -6.17
C SER A 22 -1.24 7.54 -6.36
N LEU A 23 -1.02 6.33 -5.82
CA LEU A 23 -1.99 5.23 -5.90
C LEU A 23 -3.30 5.62 -5.21
N ALA A 24 -3.23 6.08 -3.95
CA ALA A 24 -4.41 6.49 -3.18
C ALA A 24 -5.17 7.65 -3.84
N MET A 25 -4.45 8.60 -4.46
CA MET A 25 -5.10 9.73 -5.12
C MET A 25 -5.78 9.32 -6.43
N LEU A 26 -5.15 8.43 -7.21
CA LEU A 26 -5.80 7.88 -8.40
C LEU A 26 -7.06 7.08 -8.03
N ASP A 27 -6.98 6.28 -6.96
CA ASP A 27 -8.11 5.49 -6.47
C ASP A 27 -9.28 6.38 -6.03
N ALA A 28 -9.02 7.44 -5.26
CA ALA A 28 -10.06 8.38 -4.85
C ALA A 28 -10.73 9.12 -6.03
N ILE A 29 -10.03 9.28 -7.16
CA ILE A 29 -10.60 9.86 -8.38
C ILE A 29 -11.43 8.82 -9.16
N LEU A 30 -10.93 7.59 -9.30
CA LEU A 30 -11.55 6.54 -10.10
C LEU A 30 -12.69 5.82 -9.36
N SER A 31 -12.60 5.73 -8.04
CA SER A 31 -13.54 5.08 -7.12
C SER A 31 -13.95 6.07 -6.01
N PRO A 32 -14.96 6.94 -6.27
CA PRO A 32 -15.34 8.00 -5.33
C PRO A 32 -15.86 7.46 -4.01
N ASP A 33 -16.56 6.33 -4.05
CA ASP A 33 -17.12 5.65 -2.88
C ASP A 33 -16.01 4.92 -2.10
N TRP A 34 -15.85 5.30 -0.84
CA TRP A 34 -14.73 4.85 0.01
C TRP A 34 -14.66 3.32 0.17
N GLU A 35 -15.82 2.65 0.26
CA GLU A 35 -15.90 1.20 0.50
C GLU A 35 -15.36 0.39 -0.68
N ASP A 36 -15.36 0.97 -1.89
CA ASP A 36 -14.93 0.32 -3.13
C ASP A 36 -13.48 0.63 -3.49
N ARG A 37 -12.78 1.44 -2.70
CA ARG A 37 -11.40 1.86 -2.97
C ARG A 37 -10.40 0.72 -2.75
N TYR A 38 -9.52 0.55 -3.71
CA TYR A 38 -8.49 -0.48 -3.64
C TYR A 38 -7.27 0.00 -2.86
N TYR A 39 -6.80 1.22 -3.12
CA TYR A 39 -5.66 1.87 -2.46
C TYR A 39 -6.10 3.08 -1.64
N SER A 40 -5.48 3.29 -0.48
CA SER A 40 -5.74 4.46 0.38
C SER A 40 -4.49 4.91 1.11
N MET A 41 -4.47 6.16 1.54
CA MET A 41 -3.40 6.71 2.36
C MET A 41 -3.94 7.75 3.33
N ASN A 42 -3.54 7.63 4.60
CA ASN A 42 -3.81 8.58 5.65
C ASN A 42 -2.48 9.13 6.20
N ALA A 43 -2.18 10.38 5.86
CA ALA A 43 -1.00 11.12 6.27
C ALA A 43 -1.01 11.53 7.75
N ASN A 44 -2.15 11.35 8.43
CA ASN A 44 -2.34 11.66 9.85
C ASN A 44 -2.89 10.43 10.61
N TRP A 45 -2.41 9.23 10.26
CA TRP A 45 -2.90 7.98 10.85
C TRP A 45 -2.66 7.93 12.37
N ALA A 46 -1.48 8.35 12.81
CA ALA A 46 -1.16 8.59 14.21
C ALA A 46 -0.09 9.69 14.37
N ASP A 47 0.28 10.02 15.61
CA ASP A 47 1.26 11.08 15.91
C ASP A 47 2.62 10.81 15.24
N GLY A 48 2.88 11.52 14.14
CA GLY A 48 4.12 11.37 13.35
C GLY A 48 4.17 10.09 12.51
N GLU A 49 3.02 9.47 12.25
CA GLU A 49 2.90 8.23 11.48
C GLU A 49 1.89 8.39 10.34
N GLU A 50 2.29 7.97 9.15
CA GLU A 50 1.45 7.91 7.95
C GLU A 50 1.17 6.44 7.64
N MET A 51 -0.04 6.10 7.18
CA MET A 51 -0.37 4.74 6.79
C MET A 51 -0.93 4.70 5.36
N ALA A 52 -0.31 3.89 4.51
CA ALA A 52 -0.91 3.48 3.24
C ALA A 52 -1.51 2.08 3.39
N SER A 53 -2.60 1.80 2.69
CA SER A 53 -3.25 0.49 2.71
C SER A 53 -3.76 0.09 1.33
N MET A 54 -3.87 -1.21 1.13
CA MET A 54 -4.63 -1.80 0.03
C MET A 54 -5.58 -2.84 0.58
N ARG A 55 -6.77 -2.92 -0.01
CA ARG A 55 -7.75 -3.99 0.23
C ARG A 55 -8.41 -4.35 -1.09
N ASN A 56 -8.53 -5.64 -1.40
CA ASN A 56 -9.15 -6.08 -2.66
C ASN A 56 -10.63 -6.43 -2.55
N GLY A 57 -11.26 -6.17 -1.40
CA GLY A 57 -12.65 -6.53 -1.11
C GLY A 57 -12.93 -8.04 -0.99
N SER A 58 -11.91 -8.88 -1.14
CA SER A 58 -12.02 -10.34 -1.18
C SER A 58 -11.08 -11.02 -0.18
N GLY A 59 -10.60 -10.30 0.85
CA GLY A 59 -9.80 -10.84 1.94
C GLY A 59 -8.29 -10.60 1.83
N ASN A 60 -7.78 -10.07 0.71
CA ASN A 60 -6.38 -9.70 0.61
C ASN A 60 -6.19 -8.23 0.97
N GLU A 61 -5.15 -7.97 1.76
CA GLU A 61 -4.83 -6.63 2.20
C GLU A 61 -3.36 -6.43 2.53
N TYR A 62 -2.89 -5.19 2.40
CA TYR A 62 -1.63 -4.78 2.99
C TYR A 62 -1.77 -3.45 3.74
N SER A 63 -0.85 -3.20 4.66
CA SER A 63 -0.65 -1.90 5.29
C SER A 63 0.83 -1.56 5.35
N ILE A 64 1.14 -0.29 5.11
CA ILE A 64 2.49 0.27 5.18
C ILE A 64 2.46 1.45 6.14
N VAL A 65 3.18 1.31 7.25
CA VAL A 65 3.32 2.39 8.24
C VAL A 65 4.66 3.07 8.01
N PHE A 66 4.62 4.38 7.80
CA PHE A 66 5.79 5.26 7.73
C PHE A 66 5.92 6.03 9.05
N SER A 67 7.09 5.97 9.67
CA SER A 67 7.37 6.67 10.94
C SER A 67 8.78 7.24 10.95
N THR A 68 9.15 7.91 12.05
CA THR A 68 10.53 8.36 12.28
C THR A 68 11.54 7.22 12.42
N ALA A 69 11.07 6.01 12.80
CA ALA A 69 11.93 4.82 12.88
C ALA A 69 12.25 4.23 11.50
N GLY A 70 11.43 4.52 10.49
CA GLY A 70 11.55 3.96 9.15
C GLY A 70 10.18 3.56 8.59
N ALA A 71 10.11 2.41 7.93
CA ALA A 71 8.87 1.88 7.37
C ALA A 71 8.66 0.41 7.75
N TYR A 72 7.40 0.04 7.98
CA TYR A 72 6.94 -1.31 8.25
C TYR A 72 5.85 -1.68 7.25
N ILE A 73 5.94 -2.85 6.64
CA ILE A 73 4.94 -3.38 5.71
C ILE A 73 4.45 -4.71 6.25
N ARG A 74 3.12 -4.88 6.27
CA ARG A 74 2.47 -6.18 6.43
C ARG A 74 1.57 -6.43 5.23
N GLY A 75 1.61 -7.64 4.71
CA GLY A 75 0.70 -8.14 3.68
C GLY A 75 0.02 -9.40 4.18
N PHE A 76 -1.23 -9.59 3.77
CA PHE A 76 -2.05 -10.73 4.09
C PHE A 76 -2.81 -11.18 2.85
N ASP A 77 -2.52 -12.41 2.43
CA ASP A 77 -3.29 -13.10 1.40
C ASP A 77 -4.10 -14.21 2.07
N HIS A 78 -5.42 -14.13 1.97
CA HIS A 78 -6.30 -15.06 2.66
C HIS A 78 -6.22 -16.49 2.08
N GLU A 79 -5.80 -16.65 0.82
CA GLU A 79 -5.64 -17.95 0.16
C GLU A 79 -4.23 -18.53 0.34
N SER A 80 -3.31 -17.76 0.93
CA SER A 80 -1.93 -18.18 1.14
C SER A 80 -1.88 -19.42 2.05
N PRO A 81 -1.05 -20.42 1.72
CA PRO A 81 -0.78 -21.55 2.63
C PRO A 81 -0.11 -21.12 3.94
N MET A 82 0.43 -19.90 4.00
CA MET A 82 1.02 -19.31 5.21
C MET A 82 0.01 -18.49 6.03
N SER A 83 -1.26 -18.49 5.64
CA SER A 83 -2.34 -17.82 6.36
C SER A 83 -2.44 -18.35 7.81
N PRO A 84 -2.57 -17.47 8.83
CA PRO A 84 -2.78 -17.88 10.22
C PRO A 84 -4.01 -18.77 10.40
N TYR A 85 -5.02 -18.63 9.55
CA TYR A 85 -6.24 -19.44 9.58
C TYR A 85 -6.01 -20.90 9.13
N GLY A 86 -4.90 -21.17 8.45
CA GLY A 86 -4.38 -22.51 8.18
C GLY A 86 -3.36 -23.00 9.20
N ASN A 87 -3.02 -22.19 10.21
CA ASN A 87 -1.92 -22.41 11.15
C ASN A 87 -2.34 -22.11 12.60
N ASP A 88 -3.42 -22.75 13.07
CA ASP A 88 -3.89 -22.66 14.46
C ASP A 88 -4.09 -21.23 14.99
N ALA A 89 -4.48 -20.29 14.12
CA ALA A 89 -4.63 -18.87 14.44
C ALA A 89 -3.32 -18.19 14.91
N GLU A 90 -2.18 -18.71 14.44
CA GLU A 90 -0.85 -18.16 14.70
C GLU A 90 -0.18 -17.75 13.38
N PRO A 91 0.55 -16.62 13.34
CA PRO A 91 1.35 -16.25 12.19
C PRO A 91 2.37 -17.32 11.81
N TRP A 92 2.63 -17.48 10.52
CA TRP A 92 3.63 -18.44 10.06
C TRP A 92 5.02 -18.13 10.65
N PRO A 93 5.75 -19.14 11.17
CA PRO A 93 7.05 -18.95 11.79
C PRO A 93 8.03 -18.19 10.89
N GLY A 94 8.72 -17.20 11.47
CA GLY A 94 9.68 -16.35 10.77
C GLY A 94 9.10 -15.12 10.09
N VAL A 95 7.77 -15.01 9.89
CA VAL A 95 7.18 -13.83 9.21
C VAL A 95 7.35 -12.57 10.07
N ILE A 96 6.98 -12.62 11.36
CA ILE A 96 7.02 -11.45 12.26
C ILE A 96 8.01 -11.60 13.44
N ASP A 97 8.64 -12.77 13.58
CA ASP A 97 9.46 -13.12 14.75
C ASP A 97 10.65 -12.18 14.92
N GLU A 98 11.34 -11.90 13.82
CA GLU A 98 12.57 -11.11 13.78
C GLU A 98 12.35 -9.60 13.66
N VAL A 99 11.08 -9.14 13.63
CA VAL A 99 10.76 -7.70 13.50
C VAL A 99 11.48 -6.90 14.61
N PRO A 100 12.31 -5.90 14.28
CA PRO A 100 13.07 -5.14 15.26
C PRO A 100 12.21 -4.37 16.25
N LYS A 101 12.77 -4.07 17.43
CA LYS A 101 12.09 -3.36 18.52
C LYS A 101 11.34 -2.09 18.09
N PRO A 102 11.89 -1.21 17.23
CA PRO A 102 11.17 0.00 16.80
C PRO A 102 9.86 -0.27 16.05
N PHE A 103 9.72 -1.45 15.43
CA PHE A 103 8.54 -1.83 14.64
C PHE A 103 7.61 -2.82 15.36
N LYS A 104 8.02 -3.36 16.53
CA LYS A 104 7.17 -4.26 17.34
C LYS A 104 5.81 -3.66 17.74
N PRO A 105 5.63 -2.34 17.92
CA PRO A 105 4.29 -1.77 18.12
C PRO A 105 3.35 -2.09 16.95
N PHE A 106 3.81 -1.99 15.70
CA PHE A 106 2.99 -2.27 14.52
C PHE A 106 2.62 -3.73 14.38
N VAL A 107 3.44 -4.67 14.88
CA VAL A 107 3.08 -6.10 14.93
C VAL A 107 1.88 -6.35 15.86
N LYS A 108 1.69 -5.49 16.86
CA LYS A 108 0.64 -5.61 17.90
C LYS A 108 -0.50 -4.63 17.70
N GLU A 109 -0.50 -3.91 16.58
CA GLU A 109 -1.47 -2.88 16.28
C GLU A 109 -2.85 -3.54 16.07
N PRO A 110 -3.86 -3.19 16.88
CA PRO A 110 -5.20 -3.76 16.74
C PRO A 110 -5.81 -3.58 15.34
N ALA A 111 -5.43 -2.53 14.60
CA ALA A 111 -5.88 -2.36 13.22
C ALA A 111 -5.33 -3.42 12.24
N PHE A 112 -4.33 -4.21 12.65
CA PHE A 112 -3.71 -5.27 11.85
C PHE A 112 -3.95 -6.67 12.44
N THR A 113 -4.96 -6.80 13.29
CA THR A 113 -5.44 -8.08 13.83
C THR A 113 -6.93 -8.26 13.53
N ASP A 114 -7.41 -9.49 13.53
CA ASP A 114 -8.85 -9.76 13.48
C ASP A 114 -9.55 -9.55 14.83
N GLU A 115 -10.83 -9.92 14.91
CA GLU A 115 -11.67 -9.75 16.11
C GLU A 115 -11.21 -10.58 17.32
N ASP A 116 -10.47 -11.67 17.09
CA ASP A 116 -9.89 -12.53 18.12
C ASP A 116 -8.46 -12.13 18.48
N GLY A 117 -7.92 -11.08 17.84
CA GLY A 117 -6.57 -10.58 18.05
C GLY A 117 -5.49 -11.36 17.29
N VAL A 118 -5.88 -12.15 16.28
CA VAL A 118 -4.96 -12.89 15.41
C VAL A 118 -4.32 -11.92 14.42
N PRO A 119 -2.98 -11.81 14.35
CA PRO A 119 -2.34 -10.96 13.35
C PRO A 119 -2.64 -11.45 11.92
N VAL A 120 -3.28 -10.61 11.12
CA VAL A 120 -3.56 -10.91 9.70
C VAL A 120 -2.32 -10.61 8.86
N VAL A 121 -1.44 -11.62 8.73
CA VAL A 121 -0.15 -11.47 8.06
C VAL A 121 0.35 -12.78 7.44
N THR A 122 0.80 -12.68 6.18
CA THR A 122 1.51 -13.75 5.44
C THR A 122 2.88 -13.27 4.97
N ALA A 123 3.06 -11.97 4.80
CA ALA A 123 4.31 -11.33 4.42
C ALA A 123 4.60 -10.11 5.31
N CYS A 124 5.87 -9.93 5.69
CA CYS A 124 6.30 -8.78 6.49
C CYS A 124 7.66 -8.26 6.03
N LEU A 125 7.76 -6.93 5.91
CA LEU A 125 9.00 -6.23 5.60
C LEU A 125 9.19 -5.05 6.54
N TRP A 126 10.44 -4.66 6.76
CA TRP A 126 10.76 -3.42 7.44
C TRP A 126 12.02 -2.80 6.88
N ARG A 127 12.15 -1.49 7.04
CA ARG A 127 13.36 -0.75 6.71
C ARG A 127 13.55 0.36 7.72
N GLY A 128 14.65 0.35 8.45
CA GLY A 128 15.03 1.46 9.32
C GLY A 128 15.32 2.73 8.52
N ALA A 129 15.13 3.89 9.14
CA ALA A 129 15.38 5.18 8.50
C ALA A 129 16.82 5.35 7.96
N THR A 130 17.78 4.63 8.55
CA THR A 130 19.19 4.63 8.15
C THR A 130 19.60 3.41 7.32
N ASP A 131 18.68 2.48 7.08
CA ASP A 131 18.99 1.25 6.35
C ASP A 131 19.00 1.50 4.84
N ASP A 132 19.91 0.85 4.13
CA ASP A 132 20.07 0.95 2.69
C ASP A 132 19.16 -0.02 1.92
N ARG A 133 18.54 -0.99 2.61
CA ARG A 133 17.70 -2.04 2.02
C ARG A 133 16.49 -2.37 2.89
N TRP A 134 15.51 -3.03 2.28
CA TRP A 134 14.42 -3.66 3.01
C TRP A 134 14.88 -4.99 3.63
N HIS A 135 14.35 -5.26 4.80
CA HIS A 135 14.58 -6.46 5.59
C HIS A 135 13.28 -7.23 5.72
N HIS A 136 13.43 -8.52 6.01
CA HIS A 136 12.37 -9.48 6.28
C HIS A 136 12.92 -10.50 7.29
N GLY A 137 12.06 -11.33 7.88
CA GLY A 137 12.51 -12.41 8.75
C GLY A 137 13.09 -13.59 7.98
N THR A 138 13.65 -14.55 8.70
CA THR A 138 14.08 -15.84 8.13
C THR A 138 12.90 -16.80 8.10
N ILE A 139 12.30 -16.97 6.91
CA ILE A 139 11.11 -17.79 6.69
C ILE A 139 11.52 -19.13 6.07
N ASP A 140 10.98 -20.22 6.62
CA ASP A 140 10.94 -21.52 5.96
C ASP A 140 9.63 -21.62 5.16
N PHE A 141 9.70 -21.37 3.86
CA PHE A 141 8.52 -21.33 3.00
C PHE A 141 8.00 -22.74 2.72
N PRO A 142 6.67 -22.95 2.61
CA PRO A 142 6.13 -24.24 2.22
C PRO A 142 6.63 -24.67 0.84
N ASP A 143 7.09 -25.92 0.74
CA ASP A 143 7.61 -26.51 -0.49
C ASP A 143 6.59 -26.46 -1.63
N ARG A 144 7.07 -26.17 -2.85
CA ARG A 144 6.32 -26.26 -4.13
C ARG A 144 5.16 -25.27 -4.31
N ALA A 145 4.90 -24.38 -3.36
CA ALA A 145 3.99 -23.26 -3.56
C ALA A 145 4.65 -22.19 -4.46
N VAL A 146 3.91 -21.70 -5.47
CA VAL A 146 4.41 -20.70 -6.44
C VAL A 146 4.45 -19.30 -5.84
N ASP A 147 3.49 -18.98 -4.97
CA ASP A 147 3.35 -17.72 -4.24
C ASP A 147 2.96 -18.02 -2.79
N PRO A 148 3.89 -18.56 -1.97
CA PRO A 148 3.57 -19.12 -0.66
C PRO A 148 3.01 -18.09 0.32
N ASP A 149 3.42 -16.82 0.22
CA ASP A 149 3.03 -15.72 1.11
C ASP A 149 2.07 -14.71 0.44
N GLY A 150 1.66 -14.96 -0.81
CA GLY A 150 0.79 -14.07 -1.60
C GLY A 150 1.46 -12.79 -2.09
N ALA A 151 2.78 -12.66 -1.91
CA ALA A 151 3.50 -11.42 -2.15
C ALA A 151 3.43 -10.95 -3.61
N THR A 152 3.24 -11.89 -4.55
CA THR A 152 3.20 -11.57 -5.98
C THR A 152 2.01 -10.68 -6.32
N GLY A 153 0.80 -11.06 -5.88
CA GLY A 153 -0.40 -10.26 -6.11
C GLY A 153 -0.50 -9.05 -5.18
N LEU A 154 -0.15 -9.22 -3.91
CA LEU A 154 -0.26 -8.16 -2.90
C LEU A 154 0.55 -6.91 -3.24
N PHE A 155 1.77 -7.10 -3.75
CA PHE A 155 2.75 -6.02 -3.90
C PHE A 155 3.07 -5.68 -5.36
N GLU A 156 2.24 -6.12 -6.32
CA GLU A 156 2.47 -5.95 -7.75
C GLU A 156 2.80 -4.49 -8.10
N LEU A 157 1.93 -3.54 -7.75
CA LEU A 157 2.13 -2.11 -8.04
C LEU A 157 3.22 -1.44 -7.18
N LEU A 158 3.66 -2.08 -6.09
CA LEU A 158 4.82 -1.60 -5.32
C LEU A 158 6.14 -2.04 -5.96
N VAL A 159 6.12 -3.11 -6.74
CA VAL A 159 7.28 -3.66 -7.48
C VAL A 159 7.35 -3.07 -8.89
N ASP A 160 6.29 -3.22 -9.69
CA ASP A 160 6.14 -2.54 -10.98
C ASP A 160 5.47 -1.17 -10.76
N ARG A 161 6.32 -0.18 -10.55
CA ARG A 161 5.94 1.20 -10.18
C ARG A 161 5.66 2.08 -11.39
N SER A 162 5.40 1.47 -12.55
CA SER A 162 5.16 2.19 -13.80
C SER A 162 3.71 2.69 -13.88
N PRO A 163 3.46 3.88 -14.44
CA PRO A 163 2.11 4.34 -14.77
C PRO A 163 1.34 3.33 -15.62
N GLU A 164 2.02 2.60 -16.52
CA GLU A 164 1.44 1.57 -17.37
C GLU A 164 0.94 0.36 -16.56
N ALA A 165 1.61 -0.01 -15.47
CA ALA A 165 1.14 -1.08 -14.58
C ALA A 165 -0.15 -0.69 -13.89
N PHE A 166 -0.22 0.55 -13.37
CA PHE A 166 -1.45 1.06 -12.80
C PHE A 166 -2.56 1.18 -13.83
N GLN A 167 -2.28 1.67 -15.04
CA GLN A 167 -3.29 1.76 -16.09
C GLN A 167 -3.90 0.39 -16.38
N ARG A 168 -3.07 -0.65 -16.57
CA ARG A 168 -3.55 -2.01 -16.79
C ARG A 168 -4.41 -2.51 -15.63
N PHE A 169 -3.97 -2.30 -14.40
CA PHE A 169 -4.74 -2.64 -13.20
C PHE A 169 -6.09 -1.91 -13.19
N ALA A 170 -6.10 -0.60 -13.42
CA ALA A 170 -7.29 0.23 -13.33
C ALA A 170 -8.29 -0.09 -14.44
N GLU A 171 -7.83 -0.34 -15.66
CA GLU A 171 -8.69 -0.73 -16.78
C GLU A 171 -9.33 -2.12 -16.58
N ASP A 172 -8.60 -3.05 -15.94
CA ASP A 172 -9.12 -4.38 -15.61
C ASP A 172 -10.10 -4.32 -14.43
N TYR A 173 -9.72 -3.62 -13.34
CA TYR A 173 -10.49 -3.60 -12.10
C TYR A 173 -11.71 -2.67 -12.15
N TYR A 174 -11.55 -1.46 -12.69
CA TYR A 174 -12.64 -0.48 -12.79
C TYR A 174 -13.44 -0.60 -14.09
N GLU A 175 -13.02 -1.46 -15.02
CA GLU A 175 -13.65 -1.71 -16.33
C GLU A 175 -13.85 -0.43 -17.17
N VAL A 176 -13.02 0.59 -16.98
CA VAL A 176 -13.06 1.86 -17.72
C VAL A 176 -11.69 2.20 -18.32
N PRO A 177 -11.63 2.78 -19.54
CA PRO A 177 -10.37 3.27 -20.09
C PRO A 177 -9.76 4.36 -19.20
N VAL A 178 -8.45 4.34 -18.99
CA VAL A 178 -7.76 5.33 -18.16
C VAL A 178 -6.66 6.02 -18.98
N ASP A 179 -6.62 7.35 -18.95
CA ASP A 179 -5.60 8.12 -19.68
C ASP A 179 -4.21 7.98 -19.05
N LEU A 180 -3.26 7.41 -19.79
CA LEU A 180 -1.91 7.14 -19.31
C LEU A 180 -1.12 8.41 -18.97
N GLU A 181 -1.30 9.50 -19.72
CA GLU A 181 -0.60 10.75 -19.43
C GLU A 181 -1.13 11.36 -18.13
N ALA A 182 -2.44 11.28 -17.90
CA ALA A 182 -3.06 11.69 -16.64
C ALA A 182 -2.51 10.88 -15.45
N VAL A 183 -2.45 9.55 -15.57
CA VAL A 183 -1.84 8.67 -14.56
C VAL A 183 -0.38 9.06 -14.32
N SER A 184 0.39 9.30 -15.39
CA SER A 184 1.79 9.70 -15.31
C SER A 184 1.98 11.04 -14.58
N GLN A 185 1.07 11.99 -14.75
CA GLN A 185 1.10 13.26 -14.02
C GLN A 185 0.85 13.07 -12.52
N VAL A 186 -0.04 12.17 -12.14
CA VAL A 186 -0.32 11.85 -10.73
C VAL A 186 0.83 11.06 -10.10
N TYR A 187 1.44 10.12 -10.82
CA TYR A 187 2.66 9.42 -10.41
C TYR A 187 3.85 10.37 -10.20
N ALA A 188 3.92 11.45 -10.98
CA ALA A 188 4.90 12.51 -10.80
C ALA A 188 4.55 13.49 -9.66
N LEU A 189 3.47 13.22 -8.90
CA LEU A 189 2.96 14.04 -7.81
C LEU A 189 2.72 15.50 -8.22
N ARG A 190 2.30 15.74 -9.46
CA ARG A 190 1.86 17.09 -9.86
C ARG A 190 0.58 17.43 -9.12
N PRO A 191 0.43 18.66 -8.61
CA PRO A 191 -0.83 19.10 -8.02
C PRO A 191 -2.01 18.91 -8.98
N LEU A 192 -3.14 18.47 -8.44
CA LEU A 192 -4.33 18.22 -9.25
C LEU A 192 -4.92 19.54 -9.78
N GLY A 193 -5.33 19.52 -11.05
CA GLY A 193 -6.11 20.58 -11.68
C GLY A 193 -7.47 20.05 -12.18
N PRO A 194 -8.47 20.91 -12.43
CA PRO A 194 -9.79 20.47 -12.88
C PRO A 194 -9.75 19.66 -14.18
N GLU A 195 -8.87 20.03 -15.11
CA GLU A 195 -8.69 19.33 -16.39
C GLU A 195 -8.13 17.91 -16.17
N LEU A 196 -7.13 17.76 -15.30
CA LEU A 196 -6.54 16.46 -14.97
C LEU A 196 -7.55 15.54 -14.28
N VAL A 197 -8.32 16.07 -13.32
CA VAL A 197 -9.38 15.30 -12.64
C VAL A 197 -10.44 14.86 -13.64
N SER A 198 -10.93 15.76 -14.49
CA SER A 198 -11.96 15.43 -15.49
C SER A 198 -11.48 14.43 -16.55
N LEU A 199 -10.17 14.36 -16.82
CA LEU A 199 -9.59 13.39 -17.75
C LEU A 199 -9.55 11.97 -17.15
N LEU A 200 -9.40 11.86 -15.83
CA LEU A 200 -9.42 10.58 -15.11
C LEU A 200 -10.85 10.14 -14.78
N ASN A 201 -11.68 11.05 -14.28
CA ASN A 201 -13.09 10.79 -13.99
C ASN A 201 -13.93 12.07 -14.17
N PRO A 202 -14.79 12.17 -15.20
CA PRO A 202 -15.60 13.36 -15.46
C PRO A 202 -16.74 13.57 -14.44
N GLU A 203 -17.05 12.58 -13.61
CA GLU A 203 -18.09 12.67 -12.59
C GLU A 203 -17.59 13.28 -11.27
N VAL A 204 -16.27 13.35 -11.10
CA VAL A 204 -15.61 13.91 -9.92
C VAL A 204 -15.15 15.34 -10.17
N SER A 205 -15.26 16.18 -9.14
CA SER A 205 -14.75 17.55 -9.19
C SER A 205 -13.55 17.72 -8.26
N LEU A 206 -12.61 18.60 -8.62
CA LEU A 206 -11.45 18.91 -7.79
C LEU A 206 -11.85 19.38 -6.39
N THR A 207 -12.92 20.17 -6.27
CA THR A 207 -13.44 20.62 -4.97
C THR A 207 -13.97 19.46 -4.12
N GLY A 208 -14.56 18.44 -4.76
CA GLY A 208 -15.02 17.23 -4.09
C GLY A 208 -13.88 16.42 -3.46
N LEU A 209 -12.67 16.50 -4.03
CA LEU A 209 -11.48 15.79 -3.56
C LEU A 209 -10.71 16.52 -2.46
N ALA A 210 -11.22 17.65 -1.94
CA ALA A 210 -10.48 18.45 -0.97
C ALA A 210 -10.13 17.67 0.32
N GLN A 211 -11.03 16.80 0.77
CA GLN A 211 -10.77 15.93 1.92
C GLN A 211 -9.74 14.85 1.56
N ASP A 212 -9.88 14.18 0.42
CA ASP A 212 -8.93 13.15 -0.03
C ASP A 212 -7.51 13.71 -0.19
N ILE A 213 -7.37 14.89 -0.81
CA ILE A 213 -6.07 15.57 -0.97
C ILE A 213 -5.42 15.81 0.39
N SER A 214 -6.21 16.27 1.37
CA SER A 214 -5.72 16.52 2.73
C SER A 214 -5.38 15.23 3.47
N GLU A 215 -6.19 14.19 3.33
CA GLU A 215 -6.01 12.90 3.99
C GLU A 215 -4.79 12.15 3.43
N VAL A 216 -4.64 12.12 2.11
CA VAL A 216 -3.49 11.51 1.42
C VAL A 216 -2.20 12.30 1.67
N GLY A 217 -2.30 13.58 2.01
CA GLY A 217 -1.16 14.49 2.01
C GLY A 217 -0.61 14.71 0.59
N TYR A 218 -1.50 14.75 -0.39
CA TYR A 218 -1.17 14.93 -1.80
C TYR A 218 -0.77 16.40 -2.08
N PRO A 219 0.22 16.69 -2.95
CA PRO A 219 0.64 18.06 -3.20
C PRO A 219 -0.47 18.97 -3.68
N GLN A 220 -0.56 20.14 -3.07
CA GLN A 220 -1.44 21.22 -3.49
C GLN A 220 -0.64 22.25 -4.30
N PRO A 221 -1.27 22.99 -5.23
CA PRO A 221 -0.61 24.10 -5.88
C PRO A 221 -0.12 25.07 -4.81
N ASP A 222 1.11 25.57 -4.94
CA ASP A 222 1.62 26.61 -4.05
C ASP A 222 0.59 27.75 -4.02
N GLN A 223 0.00 27.99 -2.85
CA GLN A 223 -0.68 29.24 -2.59
C GLN A 223 0.43 30.28 -2.54
N GLU A 224 0.80 30.87 -3.69
CA GLU A 224 1.63 32.07 -3.70
C GLU A 224 1.03 33.02 -2.66
N SER A 225 1.83 33.32 -1.63
CA SER A 225 1.44 34.22 -0.56
C SER A 225 1.10 35.56 -1.20
N ALA A 226 -0.21 35.88 -1.24
CA ALA A 226 -0.72 37.17 -1.68
C ALA A 226 -0.20 38.31 -0.79
#